data_AF-A0AAV3TAH8-F1
#
_entry.id   AF-A0AAV3TAH8-F1
#
_cell.length_a   1.000
_cell.length_b   1.000
_cell.length_c   1.000
_cell.angle_alpha   90.00
_cell.angle_beta   90.00
_cell.angle_gamma   90.00
#
_symmetry.space_group_name_H-M   'P 1'
#
loop_
_entity.id
_entity.type
_entity.pdbx_description
1 polymer ?
#
loop_
_entity_poly.entity_id
_entity_poly.type
_entity_poly.pdbx_seq_one_letter_code
_entity_poly.pdbx_strand_id
1 'polypeptide(L)' 'MASKPPVQCPLCSGELSEEKRLEDHLVEEHTKRELARDVVSTYEQLEESELSG' A
#
# COMPACT_ATOMS: atom_id res chain seq x y z
N MET A 1 -2.14 -25.79 -8.16
CA MET A 1 -2.15 -24.46 -8.81
C MET A 1 -2.10 -23.45 -7.68
N ALA A 2 -1.00 -22.72 -7.55
CA ALA A 2 -0.90 -21.67 -6.53
C ALA A 2 -1.46 -20.39 -7.14
N SER A 3 -2.72 -20.07 -6.86
CA SER A 3 -3.25 -18.73 -7.13
C SER A 3 -2.52 -17.76 -6.23
N LYS A 4 -2.00 -16.66 -6.79
CA LYS A 4 -1.27 -15.68 -6.01
C LYS A 4 -2.29 -15.01 -5.07
N PRO A 5 -1.98 -14.84 -3.78
CA PRO A 5 -2.92 -14.19 -2.88
C PRO A 5 -3.25 -12.78 -3.41
N PRO A 6 -4.51 -12.35 -3.29
CA PRO A 6 -4.92 -11.02 -3.75
C PRO A 6 -4.06 -9.96 -3.04
N VAL A 7 -3.63 -8.96 -3.79
CA VAL A 7 -2.86 -7.85 -3.23
C VAL A 7 -3.86 -6.91 -2.55
N GLN A 8 -3.62 -6.57 -1.29
CA GLN A 8 -4.46 -5.62 -0.58
C GLN A 8 -3.88 -4.21 -0.65
N CYS A 9 -4.72 -3.22 -0.92
CA CYS A 9 -4.32 -1.82 -0.94
C CYS A 9 -4.10 -1.30 0.50
N PRO A 10 -2.94 -0.69 0.82
CA PRO A 10 -2.68 -0.19 2.17
C PRO A 10 -3.57 1.01 2.57
N LEU A 11 -4.07 1.78 1.60
CA LEU A 11 -4.85 3.00 1.87
C LEU A 11 -6.33 2.74 2.14
N CYS A 12 -6.97 1.89 1.32
CA CYS A 12 -8.41 1.59 1.43
C CYS A 12 -8.71 0.17 1.89
N SER A 13 -7.69 -0.68 2.10
CA SER A 13 -7.86 -2.11 2.36
C SER A 13 -8.65 -2.86 1.27
N GLY A 14 -8.77 -2.28 0.07
CA GLY A 14 -9.41 -2.92 -1.07
C GLY A 14 -8.58 -4.08 -1.59
N GLU A 15 -9.23 -5.18 -1.94
CA GLU A 15 -8.58 -6.33 -2.58
C GLU A 15 -8.44 -6.09 -4.08
N LEU A 16 -7.22 -6.20 -4.58
CA LEU A 16 -6.94 -6.17 -6.01
C LEU A 16 -6.92 -7.59 -6.55
N SER A 17 -7.66 -7.79 -7.65
CA SER A 17 -7.55 -9.01 -8.46
C SER A 17 -6.15 -9.13 -9.06
N GLU A 18 -5.70 -10.35 -9.32
CA GLU A 18 -4.36 -10.65 -9.87
C GLU A 18 -4.03 -9.88 -11.16
N GLU A 19 -5.07 -9.48 -11.91
CA GLU A 19 -4.96 -8.71 -13.17
C GLU A 19 -4.71 -7.21 -12.94
N LYS A 20 -5.12 -6.64 -11.79
CA LYS A 20 -4.97 -5.21 -11.51
C LYS A 20 -3.70 -4.97 -10.68
N ARG A 21 -2.78 -4.18 -11.23
CA ARG A 21 -1.55 -3.80 -10.51
C ARG A 21 -1.90 -2.79 -9.42
N LEU A 22 -1.21 -2.90 -8.29
CA LEU A 22 -1.37 -1.98 -7.17
C LEU A 22 -1.05 -0.54 -7.59
N GLU A 23 0.00 -0.32 -8.38
CA GLU A 23 0.37 1.02 -8.86
C GLU A 23 -0.75 1.70 -9.65
N ASP A 24 -1.44 0.98 -10.54
CA ASP A 24 -2.53 1.53 -11.33
C ASP A 24 -3.72 1.90 -10.43
N HIS A 25 -4.09 1.03 -9.49
CA HIS A 25 -5.11 1.33 -8.48
C HIS A 25 -4.76 2.55 -7.62
N LEU A 26 -3.50 2.69 -7.20
CA LEU A 26 -3.05 3.83 -6.40
C LEU A 26 -3.15 5.15 -7.17
N VAL A 27 -2.92 5.14 -8.49
CA VAL A 27 -3.00 6.34 -9.32
C VAL A 27 -4.44 6.67 -9.72
N GLU A 28 -5.27 5.65 -9.97
CA GLU A 28 -6.65 5.83 -10.41
C GLU A 28 -7.62 6.18 -9.26
N GLU A 29 -7.49 5.48 -8.12
CA GLU A 29 -8.48 5.54 -7.04
C GLU A 29 -8.08 6.46 -5.90
N HIS A 30 -6.79 6.83 -5.79
CA HIS A 30 -6.28 7.64 -4.68
C HIS A 30 -5.65 8.95 -5.16
N THR A 31 -5.78 9.97 -4.33
CA THR A 31 -5.13 11.25 -4.62
C THR A 31 -3.66 11.23 -4.24
N LYS A 32 -2.85 12.06 -4.91
CA LYS A 32 -1.42 12.26 -4.57
C LYS A 32 -1.20 12.59 -3.09
N ARG A 33 -2.16 13.27 -2.45
CA ARG A 33 -2.09 13.66 -1.04
C ARG A 33 -2.28 12.46 -0.10
N GLU A 34 -3.15 11.53 -0.47
CA GLU A 34 -3.36 10.29 0.29
C GLU A 34 -2.14 9.40 0.18
N LEU A 35 -1.60 9.22 -1.02
CA LEU A 35 -0.34 8.50 -1.25
C LEU A 35 0.82 9.09 -0.44
N ALA A 36 0.98 10.42 -0.46
CA ALA A 36 2.04 11.08 0.29
C ALA A 36 1.92 10.86 1.81
N ARG A 37 0.68 10.87 2.34
CA ARG A 37 0.45 10.61 3.77
C ARG A 37 0.82 9.19 4.15
N ASP A 38 0.40 8.21 3.34
CA ASP A 38 0.67 6.79 3.57
C ASP A 38 2.17 6.48 3.55
N VAL A 39 2.89 7.03 2.57
CA VAL A 39 4.35 6.89 2.47
C VAL A 39 5.06 7.47 3.69
N VAL A 40 4.68 8.67 4.14
CA VAL A 40 5.27 9.29 5.34
C VAL A 40 4.98 8.44 6.57
N SER A 41 3.72 8.05 6.79
CA SER A 41 3.33 7.24 7.94
C SER A 41 4.06 5.90 7.99
N THR A 42 4.27 5.26 6.84
CA THR A 42 5.00 3.98 6.75
C THR A 42 6.47 4.17 7.12
N TYR A 43 7.08 5.26 6.66
CA TYR A 43 8.49 5.56 6.94
C TYR A 43 8.72 5.88 8.43
N GLU A 44 7.83 6.68 9.03
CA GLU A 44 7.88 6.99 10.47
C GLU A 44 7.81 5.70 11.32
N GLN A 45 6.90 4.79 10.99
CA GLN A 45 6.77 3.49 11.68
C GLN A 45 8.03 2.62 11.55
N LEU A 46 8.67 2.63 10.38
CA LEU A 46 9.93 1.91 10.17
C LEU A 46 11.06 2.52 10.99
N GLU A 47 11.18 3.86 11.01
CA GLU A 47 12.19 4.56 11.82
C GLU A 47 11.99 4.30 13.33
N GLU A 48 10.75 4.33 13.83
CA GLU A 48 10.44 4.02 15.23
C GLU A 48 10.77 2.56 15.59
N SER A 49 10.55 1.63 14.65
CA SER A 49 10.88 0.21 14.82
C SER A 49 12.39 -0.03 14.82
N GLU A 50 13.15 0.73 14.02
CA GLU A 50 14.62 0.62 13.94
C GLU A 50 15.31 1.27 15.15
N LEU A 51 14.74 2.33 15.73
CA LEU A 51 15.28 3.01 16.92
C LEU A 51 15.04 2.25 18.23
N SER A 52 14.07 1.33 18.23
CA SER A 52 13.70 0.51 19.41
C SER A 52 14.48 -0.81 19.51
N GLY A 53 15.46 -1.03 18.63
CA GLY A 53 16.29 -2.25 18.52
C GLY A 53 17.64 -2.18 19.22
#